data_AF-A0A510KEU5-F1
#
_entry.id   AF-A0A510KEU5-F1
#
_cell.length_a   1.000
_cell.length_b   1.000
_cell.length_c   1.000
_cell.angle_alpha   90.00
_cell.angle_beta   90.00
_cell.angle_gamma   90.00
#
_symmetry.space_group_name_H-M   'P 1'
#
loop_
_entity.id
_entity.type
_entity.pdbx_description
1 polymer ?
#
loop_
_entity_poly.entity_id
_entity_poly.type
_entity_poly.pdbx_seq_one_letter_code
_entity_poly.pdbx_strand_id
1 'polypeptide(L)'
;MIRINNIKMPVIHNKNDLKKTVYKLYRINEEEVKSFEIAGQAIDARKKDNVVFVYAVDISFKFDEEMEKKRFENVKNVRKIEKKSYFTEKIENFTESENIKRPVVIGSGPAGIFAGLVLAEAGLKPIIIEQGKNVDEREKDVYNFFKTGKLEKYSNVQFGEGGAGTFSDGKLNTNTNNFRIQKVYDELILAGADPKINYMSKPHIGTDKLIEIMRKIRHKIESLGGEYRFSTKLIKINYEKTDSENNRIKSILVENVKNIEDTDENKTYEIPANIVVLAIGHSARDTFFMLNEENVTMERKTFSVGVRIEHLQSMINHSQYGKFANKLPAAEYKLNVKTSNGRGVYTFCMCPGGVVVPSSSEEERLVVNGMSYSKRDLENANSAILVNVFPEDFPGKSILAGVEFQRRLEEKAFKLGGRNYKAPIQLFGDFVNNKISTKLGKVKPSYLAGYKFANLNEIFPQYINDSLKEGINLMDRKIKGFASYDAVLSGVESRSSSPVKIPRNEKFFSNIEGLMPCGEGAGYAGGIMSAAVDGIKCAEYVIGYYQMICKTKG
;
A
#
# COMPACT_ATOMS: atom_id res chain seq x y z
N MET A 1 -18.32 19.46 20.63
CA MET A 1 -17.20 19.82 19.74
C MET A 1 -17.78 20.16 18.38
N ILE A 2 -17.32 21.27 17.81
CA ILE A 2 -17.73 21.68 16.46
C ILE A 2 -16.57 21.47 15.48
N ARG A 3 -16.92 21.16 14.23
CA ARG A 3 -16.02 21.22 13.08
C ARG A 3 -16.40 22.38 12.19
N ILE A 4 -15.44 23.23 11.88
CA ILE A 4 -15.56 24.33 10.92
C ILE A 4 -14.79 23.95 9.65
N ASN A 5 -15.48 23.91 8.50
CA ASN A 5 -14.90 23.53 7.21
C ASN A 5 -14.67 24.74 6.28
N ASN A 6 -13.95 24.51 5.18
CA ASN A 6 -13.76 25.47 4.09
C ASN A 6 -13.07 26.79 4.49
N ILE A 7 -12.18 26.75 5.49
CA ILE A 7 -11.41 27.92 5.91
C ILE A 7 -10.24 28.10 4.94
N LYS A 8 -10.26 29.18 4.17
CA LYS A 8 -9.22 29.48 3.16
C LYS A 8 -8.11 30.31 3.75
N MET A 9 -6.87 29.88 3.55
CA MET A 9 -5.66 30.60 3.94
C MET A 9 -4.76 30.82 2.72
N PRO A 10 -4.03 31.96 2.65
CA PRO A 10 -3.00 32.16 1.63
C PRO A 10 -1.90 31.09 1.73
N VAL A 11 -1.02 30.97 0.72
CA VAL A 11 0.10 30.00 0.75
C VAL A 11 1.08 30.28 1.89
N ILE A 12 1.30 31.56 2.19
CA ILE A 12 2.21 32.00 3.26
C ILE A 12 1.37 32.37 4.47
N HIS A 13 1.34 31.50 5.46
CA HIS A 13 0.70 31.71 6.75
C HIS A 13 1.27 30.73 7.78
N ASN A 14 1.03 31.00 9.06
CA ASN A 14 1.34 30.10 10.17
C ASN A 14 0.06 29.63 10.89
N LYS A 15 0.21 28.77 11.91
CA LYS A 15 -0.91 28.23 12.69
C LYS A 15 -1.68 29.30 13.46
N ASN A 16 -1.01 30.36 13.92
CA ASN A 16 -1.66 31.46 14.63
C ASN A 16 -2.50 32.32 13.68
N ASP A 17 -2.05 32.51 12.43
CA ASP A 17 -2.84 33.21 11.41
C ASP A 17 -4.15 32.46 11.14
N LEU A 18 -4.09 31.11 11.07
CA LEU A 18 -5.28 30.27 10.93
C LEU A 18 -6.23 30.44 12.13
N LYS A 19 -5.72 30.35 13.36
CA LYS A 19 -6.53 30.56 14.58
C LYS A 19 -7.21 31.93 14.57
N LYS A 20 -6.45 33.00 14.38
CA LYS A 20 -6.95 34.38 14.33
C LYS A 20 -8.03 34.56 13.25
N THR A 21 -7.81 33.96 12.08
CA THR A 21 -8.78 33.98 10.98
C THR A 21 -10.08 33.29 11.39
N VAL A 22 -10.02 32.11 12.00
CA VAL A 22 -11.20 31.38 12.48
C VAL A 22 -11.93 32.16 13.57
N TYR A 23 -11.21 32.66 14.58
CA TYR A 23 -11.80 33.42 15.68
C TYR A 23 -12.51 34.67 15.20
N LYS A 24 -11.91 35.40 14.25
CA LYS A 24 -12.53 36.57 13.62
C LYS A 24 -13.76 36.21 12.79
N LEU A 25 -13.67 35.21 11.91
CA LEU A 25 -14.77 34.81 11.02
C LEU A 25 -16.00 34.32 11.78
N TYR A 26 -15.79 33.63 12.90
CA TYR A 26 -16.83 32.98 13.68
C TYR A 26 -17.15 33.67 15.01
N ARG A 27 -16.56 34.85 15.27
CA ARG A 27 -16.76 35.65 16.49
C ARG A 27 -16.53 34.83 17.76
N ILE A 28 -15.44 34.07 17.80
CA ILE A 28 -15.02 33.25 18.93
C ILE A 28 -14.03 34.04 19.79
N ASN A 29 -14.24 34.08 21.10
CA ASN A 29 -13.23 34.59 22.03
C ASN A 29 -12.24 33.45 22.37
N GLU A 30 -10.94 33.74 22.33
CA GLU A 30 -9.88 32.75 22.60
C GLU A 30 -9.98 32.17 24.03
N GLU A 31 -10.42 32.98 25.00
CA GLU A 31 -10.57 32.54 26.39
C GLU A 31 -11.65 31.45 26.57
N GLU A 32 -12.61 31.37 25.65
CA GLU A 32 -13.68 30.37 25.64
C GLU A 32 -13.23 29.03 25.05
N VAL A 33 -12.09 29.01 24.33
CA VAL A 33 -11.60 27.83 23.61
C VAL A 33 -10.86 26.90 24.57
N LYS A 34 -11.28 25.64 24.61
CA LYS A 34 -10.60 24.56 25.34
C LYS A 34 -9.56 23.85 24.47
N SER A 35 -9.87 23.57 23.21
CA SER A 35 -8.91 23.02 22.24
C SER A 35 -9.17 23.52 20.82
N PHE A 36 -8.09 23.58 20.03
CA PHE A 36 -8.12 23.91 18.60
C PHE A 36 -7.23 22.91 17.85
N GLU A 37 -7.85 22.10 17.00
CA GLU A 37 -7.18 21.03 16.28
C GLU A 37 -7.42 21.17 14.78
N ILE A 38 -6.41 20.89 13.97
CA ILE A 38 -6.58 20.83 12.52
C ILE A 38 -7.15 19.45 12.21
N ALA A 39 -8.33 19.44 11.60
CA ALA A 39 -9.05 18.24 11.21
C ALA A 39 -8.93 17.92 9.71
N GLY A 40 -8.48 18.89 8.91
CA GLY A 40 -8.29 18.75 7.49
C GLY A 40 -7.40 19.86 6.95
N GLN A 41 -6.53 19.54 6.00
CA GLN A 41 -5.71 20.48 5.24
C GLN A 41 -5.57 19.97 3.80
N ALA A 42 -5.98 20.80 2.83
CA ALA A 42 -5.83 20.54 1.41
C ALA A 42 -5.25 21.77 0.70
N ILE A 43 -4.69 21.56 -0.49
CA ILE A 43 -4.29 22.64 -1.40
C ILE A 43 -5.34 22.74 -2.51
N ASP A 44 -5.95 23.91 -2.67
CA ASP A 44 -6.79 24.23 -3.83
C ASP A 44 -5.96 24.97 -4.87
N ALA A 45 -5.51 24.22 -5.88
CA ALA A 45 -4.70 24.72 -6.99
C ALA A 45 -5.46 24.83 -8.32
N ARG A 46 -6.80 24.82 -8.30
CA ARG A 46 -7.62 24.90 -9.53
C ARG A 46 -7.40 26.20 -10.32
N LYS A 47 -7.14 27.30 -9.60
CA LYS A 47 -6.76 28.60 -10.18
C LYS A 47 -5.28 28.83 -9.89
N LYS A 48 -4.42 28.61 -10.88
CA LYS A 48 -2.95 28.69 -10.71
C LYS A 48 -2.45 30.06 -10.26
N ASP A 49 -3.19 31.13 -10.57
CA ASP A 49 -2.88 32.49 -10.11
C ASP A 49 -3.28 32.77 -8.65
N ASN A 50 -4.11 31.91 -8.07
CA ASN A 50 -4.66 32.03 -6.72
C ASN A 50 -4.76 30.64 -6.04
N VAL A 51 -3.59 30.08 -5.70
CA VAL A 51 -3.51 28.85 -4.93
C VAL A 51 -3.69 29.16 -3.44
N VAL A 52 -4.51 28.37 -2.75
CA VAL A 52 -4.80 28.55 -1.32
C VAL A 52 -4.77 27.22 -0.57
N PHE A 53 -4.49 27.28 0.72
CA PHE A 53 -4.79 26.17 1.61
C PHE A 53 -6.26 26.22 2.04
N VAL A 54 -6.89 25.05 2.13
CA VAL A 54 -8.25 24.89 2.64
C VAL A 54 -8.18 24.01 3.89
N TYR A 55 -8.65 24.55 5.01
CA TYR A 55 -8.64 23.88 6.30
C TYR A 55 -10.04 23.47 6.76
N ALA A 56 -10.06 22.39 7.53
CA ALA A 56 -11.09 22.10 8.50
C ALA A 56 -10.46 22.08 9.90
N VAL A 57 -11.16 22.63 10.89
CA VAL A 57 -10.68 22.68 12.28
C VAL A 57 -11.76 22.21 13.23
N ASP A 58 -11.32 21.50 14.27
CA ASP A 58 -12.15 21.04 15.37
C ASP A 58 -11.89 21.90 16.60
N ILE A 59 -12.97 22.41 17.19
CA ILE A 59 -12.91 23.29 18.36
C ILE A 59 -13.76 22.69 19.47
N SER A 60 -13.17 22.63 20.67
CA SER A 60 -13.90 22.40 21.92
C SER A 60 -13.90 23.69 22.74
N PHE A 61 -14.99 23.94 23.44
CA PHE A 61 -15.18 25.14 24.26
C PHE A 61 -15.26 24.81 25.75
N LYS A 62 -15.12 25.85 26.58
CA LYS A 62 -15.28 25.76 28.05
C LYS A 62 -16.74 25.87 28.51
N PHE A 63 -17.62 26.42 27.67
CA PHE A 63 -19.06 26.49 27.94
C PHE A 63 -19.78 25.19 27.59
N ASP A 64 -21.02 25.05 28.04
CA ASP A 64 -21.85 23.85 27.88
C ASP A 64 -22.35 23.62 26.45
N GLU A 65 -22.95 22.45 26.22
CA GLU A 65 -23.47 22.07 24.91
C GLU A 65 -24.66 22.92 24.46
N GLU A 66 -25.46 23.46 25.39
CA GLU A 66 -26.62 24.31 25.04
C GLU A 66 -26.14 25.64 24.44
N MET A 67 -25.12 26.25 25.04
CA MET A 67 -24.50 27.46 24.51
C MET A 67 -23.75 27.18 23.19
N GLU A 68 -23.07 26.03 23.06
CA GLU A 68 -22.47 25.58 21.78
C GLU A 68 -23.54 25.50 20.68
N LYS A 69 -24.66 24.85 20.97
CA LYS A 69 -25.79 24.70 20.05
C LYS A 69 -26.38 26.07 19.67
N LYS A 70 -26.70 26.91 20.65
CA LYS A 70 -27.28 28.24 20.42
C LYS A 70 -26.41 29.13 19.53
N ARG A 71 -25.08 29.06 19.65
CA ARG A 71 -24.15 29.87 18.85
C ARG A 71 -23.89 29.31 17.46
N PHE A 72 -23.95 27.98 17.27
CA PHE A 72 -23.38 27.35 16.07
C PHE A 72 -24.32 26.45 15.26
N GLU A 73 -25.52 26.10 15.74
CA GLU A 73 -26.44 25.12 15.11
C GLU A 73 -26.82 25.45 13.66
N ASN A 74 -26.83 26.74 13.28
CA ASN A 74 -27.19 27.20 11.92
C ASN A 74 -26.08 28.02 11.25
N VAL A 75 -24.84 27.91 11.73
CA VAL A 75 -23.72 28.67 11.16
C VAL A 75 -23.13 27.93 9.96
N LYS A 76 -22.96 28.65 8.84
CA LYS A 76 -22.45 28.09 7.59
C LYS A 76 -21.07 27.44 7.78
N ASN A 77 -20.92 26.24 7.20
CA ASN A 77 -19.74 25.37 7.28
C ASN A 77 -19.41 24.82 8.69
N VAL A 78 -20.27 25.04 9.68
CA VAL A 78 -20.11 24.50 11.04
C VAL A 78 -21.01 23.27 11.20
N ARG A 79 -20.49 22.23 11.86
CA ARG A 79 -21.28 21.05 12.25
C ARG A 79 -20.82 20.52 13.60
N LYS A 80 -21.73 19.95 14.40
CA LYS A 80 -21.34 19.15 15.57
C LYS A 80 -20.63 17.89 15.10
N ILE A 81 -19.60 17.48 15.82
CA ILE A 81 -18.89 16.23 15.59
C ILE A 81 -18.70 15.47 16.88
N GLU A 82 -18.66 14.16 16.76
CA GLU A 82 -18.27 13.24 17.82
C GLU A 82 -17.05 12.46 17.35
N LYS A 83 -15.99 12.46 18.16
CA LYS A 83 -14.79 11.69 17.86
C LYS A 83 -15.05 10.23 18.19
N LYS A 84 -15.05 9.37 17.18
CA LYS A 84 -15.11 7.92 17.37
C LYS A 84 -13.72 7.41 17.70
N SER A 85 -13.56 6.86 18.89
CA SER A 85 -12.35 6.16 19.29
C SER A 85 -12.46 4.68 18.92
N TYR A 86 -11.33 4.09 18.54
CA TYR A 86 -11.23 2.65 18.34
C TYR A 86 -10.80 1.97 19.63
N PHE A 87 -11.49 0.90 20.03
CA PHE A 87 -11.14 0.10 21.19
C PHE A 87 -11.17 -1.38 20.83
N THR A 88 -10.24 -2.12 21.42
CA THR A 88 -10.12 -3.57 21.28
C THR A 88 -10.66 -4.22 22.55
N GLU A 89 -11.65 -5.10 22.43
CA GLU A 89 -12.13 -5.89 23.56
C GLU A 89 -11.09 -6.94 23.95
N LYS A 90 -10.77 -7.01 25.25
CA LYS A 90 -9.82 -8.00 25.77
C LYS A 90 -10.51 -9.33 26.06
N ILE A 91 -9.82 -10.41 25.75
CA ILE A 91 -10.19 -11.76 26.17
C ILE A 91 -9.38 -12.09 27.41
N GLU A 92 -10.06 -12.18 28.55
CA GLU A 92 -9.43 -12.54 29.82
C GLU A 92 -8.99 -14.01 29.80
N ASN A 93 -7.79 -14.29 30.31
CA ASN A 93 -7.25 -15.63 30.54
C ASN A 93 -7.19 -16.56 29.31
N PHE A 94 -6.96 -16.00 28.11
CA PHE A 94 -6.73 -16.83 26.91
C PHE A 94 -5.59 -17.83 27.13
N THR A 95 -5.91 -19.12 27.02
CA THR A 95 -4.99 -20.23 27.21
C THR A 95 -5.22 -21.26 26.11
N GLU A 96 -4.14 -21.75 25.51
CA GLU A 96 -4.23 -22.82 24.53
C GLU A 96 -4.69 -24.12 25.20
N SER A 97 -5.42 -24.93 24.43
CA SER A 97 -5.81 -26.28 24.82
C SER A 97 -5.72 -27.20 23.62
N GLU A 98 -6.13 -28.45 23.77
CA GLU A 98 -6.20 -29.40 22.66
C GLU A 98 -7.02 -28.84 21.48
N ASN A 99 -8.15 -28.18 21.76
CA ASN A 99 -9.11 -27.71 20.77
C ASN A 99 -9.02 -26.20 20.46
N ILE A 100 -8.29 -25.43 21.27
CA ILE A 100 -8.16 -23.97 21.14
C ILE A 100 -6.67 -23.66 20.94
N LYS A 101 -6.31 -23.19 19.75
CA LYS A 101 -4.95 -22.82 19.34
C LYS A 101 -4.83 -21.31 19.22
N ARG A 102 -3.62 -20.76 19.30
CA ARG A 102 -3.36 -19.35 18.96
C ARG A 102 -3.74 -19.06 17.51
N PRO A 103 -4.30 -17.87 17.21
CA PRO A 103 -4.55 -17.48 15.82
C PRO A 103 -3.22 -17.25 15.10
N VAL A 104 -3.17 -17.67 13.84
CA VAL A 104 -1.99 -17.50 12.98
C VAL A 104 -2.25 -16.42 11.94
N VAL A 105 -1.26 -15.58 11.68
CA VAL A 105 -1.27 -14.56 10.62
C VAL A 105 -0.11 -14.84 9.67
N ILE A 106 -0.40 -15.01 8.38
CA ILE A 106 0.60 -15.26 7.34
C ILE A 106 0.86 -13.98 6.56
N GLY A 107 2.09 -13.49 6.60
CA GLY A 107 2.54 -12.24 6.03
C GLY A 107 2.49 -11.08 7.01
N SER A 108 3.53 -10.25 6.99
CA SER A 108 3.68 -9.07 7.85
C SER A 108 3.59 -7.75 7.06
N GLY A 109 2.83 -7.73 5.96
CA GLY A 109 2.41 -6.48 5.31
C GLY A 109 1.40 -5.69 6.17
N PRO A 110 0.89 -4.54 5.70
CA PRO A 110 -0.05 -3.72 6.48
C PRO A 110 -1.28 -4.49 6.98
N ALA A 111 -1.84 -5.40 6.18
CA ALA A 111 -2.94 -6.26 6.61
C ALA A 111 -2.55 -7.19 7.77
N GLY A 112 -1.43 -7.91 7.63
CA GLY A 112 -0.98 -8.85 8.66
C GLY A 112 -0.52 -8.16 9.95
N ILE A 113 0.20 -7.03 9.84
CA ILE A 113 0.62 -6.23 10.99
C ILE A 113 -0.59 -5.76 11.80
N PHE A 114 -1.59 -5.17 11.15
CA PHE A 114 -2.74 -4.65 11.88
C PHE A 114 -3.70 -5.75 12.36
N ALA A 115 -3.76 -6.89 11.67
CA ALA A 115 -4.43 -8.08 12.21
C ALA A 115 -3.71 -8.57 13.48
N GLY A 116 -2.40 -8.79 13.41
CA GLY A 116 -1.57 -9.22 14.54
C GLY A 116 -1.60 -8.26 15.72
N LEU A 117 -1.57 -6.95 15.46
CA LEU A 117 -1.67 -5.93 16.50
C LEU A 117 -2.98 -5.99 17.26
N VAL A 118 -4.11 -6.01 16.55
CA VAL A 118 -5.44 -6.05 17.19
C VAL A 118 -5.64 -7.36 17.96
N LEU A 119 -5.16 -8.49 17.40
CA LEU A 119 -5.18 -9.78 18.12
C LEU A 119 -4.32 -9.76 19.39
N ALA A 120 -3.12 -9.17 19.33
CA ALA A 120 -2.24 -9.06 20.48
C ALA A 120 -2.82 -8.13 21.56
N GLU A 121 -3.42 -6.99 21.17
CA GLU A 121 -4.13 -6.09 22.08
C GLU A 121 -5.32 -6.76 22.78
N ALA A 122 -5.99 -7.69 22.09
CA ALA A 122 -7.05 -8.52 22.65
C ALA A 122 -6.56 -9.62 23.60
N GLY A 123 -5.24 -9.86 23.68
CA GLY A 123 -4.64 -10.90 24.52
C GLY A 123 -4.55 -12.28 23.88
N LEU A 124 -4.82 -12.41 22.57
CA LEU A 124 -4.83 -13.70 21.86
C LEU A 124 -3.43 -14.23 21.47
N LYS A 125 -2.36 -13.46 21.74
CA LYS A 125 -0.96 -13.87 21.53
C LYS A 125 -0.71 -14.46 20.12
N PRO A 126 -1.03 -13.76 19.02
CA PRO A 126 -0.98 -14.34 17.68
C PRO A 126 0.43 -14.82 17.28
N ILE A 127 0.50 -15.84 16.42
CA ILE A 127 1.74 -16.24 15.73
C ILE A 127 1.74 -15.57 14.35
N ILE A 128 2.74 -14.74 14.07
CA ILE A 128 2.89 -14.01 12.81
C ILE A 128 4.05 -14.62 12.03
N ILE A 129 3.72 -15.22 10.88
CA ILE A 129 4.68 -15.89 10.00
C ILE A 129 5.05 -14.94 8.85
N GLU A 130 6.33 -14.69 8.65
CA GLU A 130 6.84 -13.87 7.55
C GLU A 130 7.97 -14.60 6.83
N GLN A 131 7.82 -14.79 5.51
CA GLN A 131 8.82 -15.49 4.71
C GLN A 131 10.11 -14.69 4.54
N GLY A 132 10.03 -13.35 4.61
CA GLY A 132 11.21 -12.51 4.60
C GLY A 132 11.77 -12.21 5.98
N LYS A 133 12.79 -11.36 6.01
CA LYS A 133 13.52 -11.01 7.24
C LYS A 133 12.84 -9.86 7.99
N ASN A 134 13.26 -9.66 9.24
CA ASN A 134 12.97 -8.42 9.97
C ASN A 134 13.54 -7.22 9.21
N VAL A 135 13.04 -6.02 9.53
CA VAL A 135 13.31 -4.80 8.76
C VAL A 135 14.79 -4.42 8.77
N ASP A 136 15.53 -4.75 9.84
CA ASP A 136 16.95 -4.42 10.00
C ASP A 136 17.85 -5.21 9.04
N GLU A 137 17.58 -6.51 8.88
CA GLU A 137 18.27 -7.35 7.90
C GLU A 137 17.75 -7.09 6.49
N ARG A 138 16.43 -6.94 6.34
CA ARG A 138 15.76 -6.66 5.06
C ARG A 138 16.25 -5.37 4.41
N GLU A 139 16.47 -4.33 5.19
CA GLU A 139 17.01 -3.05 4.71
C GLU A 139 18.36 -3.26 4.00
N LYS A 140 19.26 -4.02 4.61
CA LYS A 140 20.57 -4.32 4.04
C LYS A 140 20.45 -5.08 2.72
N ASP A 141 19.60 -6.11 2.69
CA ASP A 141 19.38 -6.93 1.50
C ASP A 141 18.81 -6.09 0.34
N VAL A 142 17.81 -5.24 0.61
CA VAL A 142 17.17 -4.37 -0.38
C VAL A 142 18.15 -3.33 -0.94
N TYR A 143 18.89 -2.61 -0.09
CA TYR A 143 19.87 -1.63 -0.57
C TYR A 143 21.07 -2.29 -1.25
N ASN A 144 21.47 -3.50 -0.84
CA ASN A 144 22.46 -4.28 -1.56
C ASN A 144 21.96 -4.67 -2.96
N PHE A 145 20.70 -5.07 -3.10
CA PHE A 145 20.10 -5.32 -4.41
C PHE A 145 20.10 -4.06 -5.28
N PHE A 146 19.72 -2.91 -4.71
CA PHE A 146 19.74 -1.63 -5.42
C PHE A 146 21.15 -1.25 -5.90
N LYS A 147 22.19 -1.56 -5.14
CA LYS A 147 23.58 -1.23 -5.48
C LYS A 147 24.22 -2.22 -6.46
N THR A 148 23.92 -3.51 -6.31
CA THR A 148 24.70 -4.59 -6.95
C THR A 148 23.92 -5.41 -7.97
N GLY A 149 22.59 -5.31 -7.99
CA GLY A 149 21.72 -6.17 -8.79
C GLY A 149 21.63 -7.61 -8.27
N LYS A 150 22.15 -7.92 -7.07
CA LYS A 150 21.99 -9.24 -6.43
C LYS A 150 20.67 -9.32 -5.67
N LEU A 151 19.74 -10.11 -6.18
CA LEU A 151 18.42 -10.29 -5.57
C LEU A 151 18.46 -11.36 -4.48
N GLU A 152 18.02 -11.01 -3.28
CA GLU A 152 17.70 -11.96 -2.22
C GLU A 152 16.25 -12.43 -2.37
N LYS A 153 16.06 -13.71 -2.72
CA LYS A 153 14.75 -14.28 -3.11
C LYS A 153 13.65 -14.06 -2.06
N TYR A 154 13.98 -14.22 -0.78
CA TYR A 154 13.00 -14.09 0.31
C TYR A 154 13.09 -12.76 1.06
N SER A 155 14.09 -11.91 0.79
CA SER A 155 14.30 -10.64 1.49
C SER A 155 14.50 -9.51 0.50
N ASN A 156 13.39 -8.87 0.09
CA ASN A 156 13.40 -7.88 -0.99
C ASN A 156 12.28 -6.85 -0.80
N VAL A 157 12.07 -5.99 -1.80
CA VAL A 157 11.04 -4.93 -1.74
C VAL A 157 9.63 -5.50 -1.51
N GLN A 158 9.37 -6.75 -1.90
CA GLN A 158 8.07 -7.39 -1.73
C GLN A 158 7.94 -8.14 -0.40
N PHE A 159 9.01 -8.81 0.05
CA PHE A 159 8.97 -9.77 1.17
C PHE A 159 9.82 -9.36 2.37
N GLY A 160 9.29 -9.59 3.57
CA GLY A 160 9.87 -9.19 4.85
C GLY A 160 9.01 -8.17 5.62
N GLU A 161 9.48 -7.76 6.79
CA GLU A 161 8.72 -6.93 7.75
C GLU A 161 8.14 -5.65 7.12
N GLY A 162 6.82 -5.48 7.24
CA GLY A 162 6.05 -4.38 6.63
C GLY A 162 5.63 -4.61 5.18
N GLY A 163 6.03 -5.75 4.58
CA GLY A 163 5.68 -6.17 3.23
C GLY A 163 6.05 -5.13 2.16
N ALA A 164 5.26 -5.05 1.09
CA ALA A 164 5.48 -4.10 0.00
C ALA A 164 5.32 -2.61 0.40
N GLY A 165 4.80 -2.33 1.60
CA GLY A 165 4.59 -0.97 2.08
C GLY A 165 5.88 -0.26 2.53
N THR A 166 6.86 -1.00 3.04
CA THR A 166 8.05 -0.44 3.74
C THR A 166 8.92 0.45 2.85
N PHE A 167 9.27 -0.03 1.65
CA PHE A 167 10.15 0.67 0.71
C PHE A 167 9.33 1.48 -0.31
N SER A 168 8.51 2.39 0.20
CA SER A 168 7.59 3.20 -0.62
C SER A 168 7.55 4.65 -0.13
N ASP A 169 6.87 5.53 -0.87
CA ASP A 169 6.53 6.89 -0.40
C ASP A 169 5.56 6.86 0.81
N GLY A 170 4.95 5.70 1.12
CA GLY A 170 4.08 5.55 2.29
C GLY A 170 2.79 6.36 2.18
N LYS A 171 2.21 6.47 0.98
CA LYS A 171 0.95 7.20 0.76
C LYS A 171 -0.19 6.50 1.48
N LEU A 172 -0.93 7.26 2.27
CA LEU A 172 -2.06 6.77 3.08
C LEU A 172 -3.42 7.19 2.49
N ASN A 173 -3.44 7.56 1.21
CA ASN A 173 -4.69 7.91 0.53
C ASN A 173 -5.64 6.71 0.46
N THR A 174 -6.87 6.90 0.93
CA THR A 174 -7.95 5.93 0.75
C THR A 174 -9.24 6.63 0.39
N ASN A 175 -10.05 6.01 -0.47
CA ASN A 175 -11.38 6.50 -0.81
C ASN A 175 -12.47 5.88 0.09
N THR A 176 -12.08 5.09 1.09
CA THR A 176 -13.01 4.46 2.03
C THR A 176 -13.21 5.35 3.25
N ASN A 177 -14.45 5.47 3.71
CA ASN A 177 -14.78 6.10 4.99
C ASN A 177 -15.00 4.99 6.03
N ASN A 178 -13.99 4.69 6.84
CA ASN A 178 -14.06 3.65 7.87
C ASN A 178 -13.45 4.16 9.17
N PHE A 179 -14.15 4.02 10.29
CA PHE A 179 -13.66 4.51 11.59
C PHE A 179 -12.33 3.85 12.02
N ARG A 180 -12.04 2.63 11.53
CA ARG A 180 -10.78 1.91 11.77
C ARG A 180 -9.55 2.62 11.18
N ILE A 181 -9.75 3.56 10.25
CA ILE A 181 -8.66 4.40 9.73
C ILE A 181 -7.97 5.16 10.86
N GLN A 182 -8.74 5.62 11.87
CA GLN A 182 -8.17 6.36 12.99
C GLN A 182 -7.20 5.48 13.79
N LYS A 183 -7.55 4.22 14.05
CA LYS A 183 -6.65 3.24 14.67
C LYS A 183 -5.34 3.13 13.90
N VAL A 184 -5.38 3.06 12.58
CA VAL A 184 -4.17 2.98 11.75
C VAL A 184 -3.31 4.23 11.90
N TYR A 185 -3.90 5.43 11.83
CA TYR A 185 -3.15 6.67 12.04
C TYR A 185 -2.54 6.77 13.43
N ASP A 186 -3.32 6.46 14.47
CA ASP A 186 -2.88 6.56 15.86
C ASP A 186 -1.67 5.66 16.11
N GLU A 187 -1.69 4.42 15.61
CA GLU A 187 -0.56 3.48 15.75
C GLU A 187 0.68 3.93 14.99
N LEU A 188 0.50 4.47 13.76
CA LEU A 188 1.62 5.01 12.99
C LEU A 188 2.25 6.24 13.68
N ILE A 189 1.43 7.12 14.26
CA ILE A 189 1.89 8.32 15.00
C ILE A 189 2.60 7.91 16.29
N LEU A 190 2.04 6.97 17.06
CA LEU A 190 2.67 6.42 18.26
C LEU A 190 4.03 5.78 17.95
N ALA A 191 4.15 5.16 16.77
CA ALA A 191 5.42 4.61 16.27
C ALA A 191 6.36 5.67 15.67
N GLY A 192 5.95 6.94 15.55
CA GLY A 192 6.83 8.05 15.17
C GLY A 192 6.56 8.72 13.82
N ALA A 193 5.41 8.46 13.18
CA ALA A 193 4.97 9.23 12.02
C ALA A 193 4.61 10.68 12.41
N ASP A 194 4.75 11.63 11.47
CA ASP A 194 4.35 13.03 11.69
C ASP A 194 2.83 13.10 11.96
N PRO A 195 2.36 13.72 13.07
CA PRO A 195 0.94 13.90 13.36
C PRO A 195 0.11 14.54 12.22
N LYS A 196 0.76 15.24 11.29
CA LYS A 196 0.14 15.76 10.06
C LYS A 196 -0.58 14.71 9.23
N ILE A 197 -0.16 13.44 9.29
CA ILE A 197 -0.82 12.38 8.50
C ILE A 197 -2.32 12.26 8.83
N ASN A 198 -2.73 12.69 10.03
CA ASN A 198 -4.11 12.59 10.49
C ASN A 198 -5.05 13.63 9.84
N TYR A 199 -4.50 14.72 9.28
CA TYR A 199 -5.32 15.81 8.75
C TYR A 199 -4.95 16.24 7.32
N MET A 200 -3.79 15.87 6.80
CA MET A 200 -3.46 16.17 5.41
C MET A 200 -4.39 15.40 4.46
N SER A 201 -4.89 16.07 3.42
CA SER A 201 -5.75 15.45 2.41
C SER A 201 -5.03 14.38 1.59
N LYS A 202 -3.70 14.47 1.52
CA LYS A 202 -2.83 13.52 0.83
C LYS A 202 -1.65 13.12 1.72
N PRO A 203 -1.89 12.33 2.78
CA PRO A 203 -0.86 12.00 3.75
C PRO A 203 0.14 10.99 3.18
N HIS A 204 1.40 11.18 3.54
CA HIS A 204 2.50 10.26 3.22
C HIS A 204 3.49 10.22 4.39
N ILE A 205 4.35 9.20 4.41
CA ILE A 205 5.33 8.99 5.48
C ILE A 205 6.77 9.05 4.95
N GLY A 206 7.04 8.39 3.82
CA GLY A 206 8.38 8.21 3.26
C GLY A 206 9.09 6.94 3.77
N THR A 207 9.90 6.36 2.89
CA THR A 207 10.56 5.07 3.15
C THR A 207 11.50 5.07 4.36
N ASP A 208 12.17 6.20 4.61
CA ASP A 208 13.13 6.41 5.69
C ASP A 208 12.47 6.33 7.07
N LYS A 209 11.20 6.76 7.18
CA LYS A 209 10.43 6.71 8.42
C LYS A 209 9.70 5.39 8.61
N LEU A 210 9.23 4.77 7.52
CA LEU A 210 8.50 3.51 7.58
C LEU A 210 9.32 2.38 8.21
N ILE A 211 10.61 2.30 7.91
CA ILE A 211 11.51 1.28 8.50
C ILE A 211 11.47 1.30 10.03
N GLU A 212 11.64 2.49 10.63
CA GLU A 212 11.61 2.65 12.07
C GLU A 212 10.22 2.38 12.67
N ILE A 213 9.17 2.83 11.99
CA ILE A 213 7.78 2.63 12.40
C ILE A 213 7.44 1.14 12.44
N MET A 214 7.80 0.36 11.40
CA MET A 214 7.53 -1.08 11.38
C MET A 214 8.20 -1.79 12.56
N ARG A 215 9.49 -1.48 12.82
CA ARG A 215 10.24 -2.01 13.96
C ARG A 215 9.55 -1.77 15.29
N LYS A 216 9.04 -0.54 15.51
CA LYS A 216 8.34 -0.17 16.75
C LYS A 216 6.99 -0.86 16.89
N ILE A 217 6.23 -1.01 15.80
CA ILE A 217 4.96 -1.74 15.83
C ILE A 217 5.20 -3.22 16.16
N ARG A 218 6.22 -3.84 15.57
CA ARG A 218 6.63 -5.21 15.94
C ARG A 218 6.95 -5.32 17.43
N HIS A 219 7.79 -4.44 17.98
CA HIS A 219 8.11 -4.46 19.41
C HIS A 219 6.86 -4.30 20.28
N LYS A 220 5.89 -3.47 19.87
CA LYS A 220 4.60 -3.36 20.57
C LYS A 220 3.85 -4.70 20.55
N ILE A 221 3.73 -5.34 19.39
CA ILE A 221 3.06 -6.65 19.26
C ILE A 221 3.74 -7.71 20.13
N GLU A 222 5.07 -7.77 20.11
CA GLU A 222 5.88 -8.69 20.93
C GLU A 222 5.67 -8.44 22.43
N SER A 223 5.65 -7.16 22.85
CA SER A 223 5.38 -6.79 24.25
C SER A 223 3.98 -7.18 24.73
N LEU A 224 3.04 -7.34 23.81
CA LEU A 224 1.68 -7.81 24.06
C LEU A 224 1.54 -9.34 23.95
N GLY A 225 2.66 -10.06 23.75
CA GLY A 225 2.70 -11.52 23.68
C GLY A 225 2.48 -12.11 22.28
N GLY A 226 2.42 -11.28 21.23
CA GLY A 226 2.50 -11.76 19.86
C GLY A 226 3.90 -12.30 19.53
N GLU A 227 3.99 -13.25 18.60
CA GLU A 227 5.25 -13.91 18.25
C GLU A 227 5.52 -13.77 16.76
N TYR A 228 6.64 -13.17 16.39
CA TYR A 228 7.09 -13.12 14.99
C TYR A 228 8.03 -14.29 14.67
N ARG A 229 7.77 -14.97 13.56
CA ARG A 229 8.68 -15.95 12.96
C ARG A 229 9.06 -15.48 11.56
N PHE A 230 10.18 -14.77 11.47
CA PHE A 230 10.77 -14.33 10.21
C PHE A 230 11.50 -15.47 9.50
N SER A 231 11.79 -15.28 8.22
CA SER A 231 12.38 -16.30 7.35
C SER A 231 11.61 -17.62 7.42
N THR A 232 10.30 -17.55 7.62
CA THR A 232 9.43 -18.72 7.79
C THR A 232 8.32 -18.63 6.75
N LYS A 233 8.31 -19.57 5.82
CA LYS A 233 7.46 -19.56 4.63
C LYS A 233 6.31 -20.55 4.81
N LEU A 234 5.10 -20.13 4.47
CA LEU A 234 3.97 -21.06 4.32
C LEU A 234 4.21 -21.96 3.10
N ILE A 235 4.19 -23.27 3.31
CA ILE A 235 4.38 -24.25 2.24
C ILE A 235 3.15 -25.13 1.99
N LYS A 236 2.27 -25.30 2.99
CA LYS A 236 1.03 -26.06 2.82
C LYS A 236 -0.01 -25.68 3.88
N ILE A 237 -1.29 -25.80 3.53
CA ILE A 237 -2.42 -25.78 4.48
C ILE A 237 -2.94 -27.20 4.67
N ASN A 238 -3.30 -27.56 5.90
CA ASN A 238 -3.94 -28.84 6.19
C ASN A 238 -5.32 -28.59 6.78
N TYR A 239 -6.32 -29.28 6.24
CA TYR A 239 -7.71 -29.15 6.66
C TYR A 239 -8.39 -30.51 6.78
N GLU A 240 -9.30 -30.63 7.73
CA GLU A 240 -10.15 -31.80 7.90
C GLU A 240 -11.36 -31.71 6.95
N LYS A 241 -11.73 -32.86 6.37
CA LYS A 241 -12.97 -33.00 5.62
C LYS A 241 -14.07 -33.29 6.64
N THR A 242 -15.11 -32.48 6.67
CA THR A 242 -16.28 -32.67 7.56
C THR A 242 -17.44 -33.29 6.78
N ASP A 243 -18.40 -33.89 7.50
CA ASP A 243 -19.63 -34.44 6.92
C ASP A 243 -20.58 -33.35 6.38
N SER A 244 -20.43 -32.11 6.87
CA SER A 244 -21.00 -30.91 6.24
C SER A 244 -20.08 -30.43 5.12
N GLU A 245 -20.63 -29.77 4.09
CA GLU A 245 -19.94 -29.36 2.85
C GLU A 245 -18.69 -28.45 3.02
N ASN A 246 -18.23 -28.16 4.24
CA ASN A 246 -17.19 -27.17 4.53
C ASN A 246 -15.98 -27.79 5.24
N ASN A 247 -14.91 -28.03 4.49
CA ASN A 247 -13.58 -28.34 5.03
C ASN A 247 -13.16 -27.32 6.12
N ARG A 248 -12.46 -27.74 7.16
CA ARG A 248 -12.01 -26.86 8.26
C ARG A 248 -10.49 -26.91 8.45
N ILE A 249 -9.86 -25.75 8.62
CA ILE A 249 -8.42 -25.66 8.86
C ILE A 249 -8.04 -26.38 10.16
N LYS A 250 -6.96 -27.17 10.11
CA LYS A 250 -6.40 -27.89 11.25
C LYS A 250 -5.02 -27.35 11.62
N SER A 251 -4.22 -27.08 10.60
CA SER A 251 -2.83 -26.65 10.77
C SER A 251 -2.28 -26.06 9.48
N ILE A 252 -1.08 -25.50 9.58
CA ILE A 252 -0.25 -25.11 8.45
C ILE A 252 1.10 -25.79 8.55
N LEU A 253 1.70 -26.05 7.40
CA LEU A 253 3.08 -26.49 7.29
C LEU A 253 3.93 -25.30 6.85
N VAL A 254 5.01 -25.05 7.58
CA VAL A 254 5.94 -23.95 7.30
C VAL A 254 7.36 -24.44 7.14
N GLU A 255 8.14 -23.72 6.34
CA GLU A 255 9.56 -23.98 6.10
C GLU A 255 10.39 -22.79 6.58
N ASN A 256 11.42 -23.04 7.38
CA ASN A 256 12.46 -22.06 7.67
C ASN A 256 13.37 -21.92 6.44
N VAL A 257 13.36 -20.74 5.82
CA VAL A 257 14.12 -20.42 4.62
C VAL A 257 15.40 -19.63 4.91
N LYS A 258 15.82 -19.55 6.19
CA LYS A 258 17.08 -18.92 6.59
C LYS A 258 18.25 -19.84 6.19
N ASN A 259 19.08 -19.39 5.26
CA ASN A 259 20.24 -20.09 4.69
C ASN A 259 19.88 -21.44 4.01
N ILE A 260 19.83 -21.43 2.68
CA ILE A 260 19.43 -22.57 1.83
C ILE A 260 20.40 -23.77 1.91
N GLU A 261 21.54 -23.62 2.61
CA GLU A 261 22.61 -24.62 2.71
C GLU A 261 22.44 -25.61 3.89
N ASP A 262 21.48 -25.42 4.80
CA ASP A 262 21.33 -26.31 5.97
C ASP A 262 20.51 -27.58 5.65
N THR A 263 21.12 -28.74 5.94
CA THR A 263 20.51 -30.08 5.97
C THR A 263 19.74 -30.33 7.28
N ASP A 264 19.13 -29.30 7.85
CA ASP A 264 18.48 -29.38 9.16
C ASP A 264 17.16 -30.17 9.07
N GLU A 265 17.05 -31.25 9.85
CA GLU A 265 15.86 -32.10 9.94
C GLU A 265 14.63 -31.32 10.45
N ASN A 266 14.82 -30.18 11.13
CA ASN A 266 13.75 -29.30 11.62
C ASN A 266 13.42 -28.12 10.70
N LYS A 267 13.89 -28.12 9.45
CA LYS A 267 13.62 -27.06 8.48
C LYS A 267 12.13 -26.86 8.20
N THR A 268 11.36 -27.94 8.21
CA THR A 268 9.91 -27.92 7.98
C THR A 268 9.18 -28.41 9.22
N TYR A 269 8.17 -27.66 9.67
CA TYR A 269 7.40 -28.04 10.86
C TYR A 269 5.94 -27.56 10.75
N GLU A 270 5.08 -28.20 11.53
CA GLU A 270 3.63 -27.95 11.53
C GLU A 270 3.24 -27.00 12.67
N ILE A 271 2.29 -26.10 12.40
CA ILE A 271 1.68 -25.21 13.39
C ILE A 271 0.17 -25.50 13.41
N PRO A 272 -0.37 -26.11 14.48
CA PRO A 272 -1.80 -26.26 14.68
C PRO A 272 -2.50 -24.90 14.77
N ALA A 273 -3.64 -24.75 14.09
CA ALA A 273 -4.38 -23.49 14.08
C ALA A 273 -5.87 -23.73 13.83
N ASN A 274 -6.73 -23.06 14.61
CA ASN A 274 -8.17 -23.00 14.30
C ASN A 274 -8.51 -21.91 13.28
N ILE A 275 -7.71 -20.83 13.26
CA ILE A 275 -7.88 -19.69 12.36
C ILE A 275 -6.52 -19.24 11.83
N VAL A 276 -6.47 -19.01 10.51
CA VAL A 276 -5.31 -18.53 9.77
C VAL A 276 -5.72 -17.31 8.94
N VAL A 277 -5.21 -16.13 9.30
CA VAL A 277 -5.34 -14.90 8.49
C VAL A 277 -4.29 -14.92 7.38
N LEU A 278 -4.72 -15.07 6.14
CA LEU A 278 -3.86 -15.18 4.96
C LEU A 278 -3.65 -13.78 4.33
N ALA A 279 -2.62 -13.07 4.79
CA ALA A 279 -2.26 -11.69 4.42
C ALA A 279 -0.96 -11.62 3.58
N ILE A 280 -0.85 -12.50 2.58
CA ILE A 280 0.39 -12.81 1.84
C ILE A 280 0.85 -11.77 0.80
N GLY A 281 0.07 -10.71 0.58
CA GLY A 281 0.30 -9.77 -0.53
C GLY A 281 0.16 -10.44 -1.91
N HIS A 282 0.27 -9.66 -2.98
CA HIS A 282 0.03 -10.17 -4.34
C HIS A 282 1.29 -10.70 -5.04
N SER A 283 2.44 -10.70 -4.36
CA SER A 283 3.73 -11.13 -4.91
C SER A 283 4.10 -12.57 -4.49
N ALA A 284 3.42 -13.16 -3.49
CA ALA A 284 3.61 -14.55 -3.05
C ALA A 284 2.99 -15.54 -4.04
N ARG A 285 3.52 -15.56 -5.27
CA ARG A 285 2.95 -16.28 -6.40
C ARG A 285 2.92 -17.78 -6.18
N ASP A 286 4.00 -18.34 -5.67
CA ASP A 286 4.10 -19.75 -5.29
C ASP A 286 3.05 -20.15 -4.26
N THR A 287 2.70 -19.29 -3.31
CA THR A 287 1.56 -19.51 -2.42
C THR A 287 0.25 -19.56 -3.19
N PHE A 288 0.03 -18.75 -4.24
CA PHE A 288 -1.15 -18.90 -5.09
C PHE A 288 -1.19 -20.25 -5.82
N PHE A 289 -0.05 -20.76 -6.30
CA PHE A 289 0.01 -22.11 -6.89
C PHE A 289 -0.36 -23.19 -5.87
N MET A 290 0.24 -23.14 -4.67
CA MET A 290 -0.08 -24.08 -3.59
C MET A 290 -1.57 -24.03 -3.21
N LEU A 291 -2.15 -22.84 -3.05
CA LEU A 291 -3.57 -22.71 -2.71
C LEU A 291 -4.47 -23.29 -3.81
N ASN A 292 -4.09 -23.16 -5.08
CA ASN A 292 -4.82 -23.74 -6.20
C ASN A 292 -4.74 -25.28 -6.17
N GLU A 293 -3.56 -25.84 -5.86
CA GLU A 293 -3.35 -27.28 -5.71
C GLU A 293 -4.12 -27.88 -4.53
N GLU A 294 -4.20 -27.12 -3.43
CA GLU A 294 -5.00 -27.46 -2.23
C GLU A 294 -6.50 -27.10 -2.38
N ASN A 295 -6.98 -26.86 -3.61
CA ASN A 295 -8.39 -26.61 -3.94
C ASN A 295 -9.04 -25.45 -3.17
N VAL A 296 -8.27 -24.42 -2.80
CA VAL A 296 -8.82 -23.16 -2.33
C VAL A 296 -9.43 -22.43 -3.51
N THR A 297 -10.70 -22.03 -3.40
CA THR A 297 -11.40 -21.32 -4.46
C THR A 297 -10.71 -20.00 -4.78
N MET A 298 -10.44 -19.77 -6.06
CA MET A 298 -9.84 -18.54 -6.57
C MET A 298 -10.46 -18.15 -7.90
N GLU A 299 -10.47 -16.84 -8.17
CA GLU A 299 -11.03 -16.25 -9.39
C GLU A 299 -9.97 -15.39 -10.08
N ARG A 300 -10.01 -15.35 -11.43
CA ARG A 300 -9.25 -14.36 -12.18
C ARG A 300 -9.75 -12.96 -11.82
N LYS A 301 -8.84 -12.03 -11.59
CA LYS A 301 -9.17 -10.65 -11.26
C LYS A 301 -8.50 -9.69 -12.25
N THR A 302 -9.22 -8.64 -12.64
CA THR A 302 -8.65 -7.53 -13.38
C THR A 302 -7.51 -6.88 -12.59
N PHE A 303 -6.40 -6.64 -13.29
CA PHE A 303 -5.25 -5.90 -12.79
C PHE A 303 -4.74 -4.97 -13.89
N SER A 304 -3.62 -4.29 -13.65
CA SER A 304 -3.06 -3.39 -14.65
C SER A 304 -1.53 -3.53 -14.71
N VAL A 305 -1.00 -3.34 -15.91
CA VAL A 305 0.44 -3.39 -16.17
C VAL A 305 0.87 -2.19 -17.00
N GLY A 306 2.15 -1.86 -16.97
CA GLY A 306 2.70 -0.86 -17.87
C GLY A 306 4.12 -0.51 -17.50
N VAL A 307 4.46 0.78 -17.54
CA VAL A 307 5.83 1.29 -17.37
C VAL A 307 5.86 2.36 -16.29
N ARG A 308 7.05 2.64 -15.74
CA ARG A 308 7.27 3.90 -14.99
C ARG A 308 7.63 5.01 -15.96
N ILE A 309 7.03 6.18 -15.79
CA ILE A 309 7.43 7.41 -16.49
C ILE A 309 8.08 8.37 -15.49
N GLU A 310 9.12 9.07 -15.94
CA GLU A 310 9.80 10.12 -15.19
C GLU A 310 9.79 11.45 -15.92
N HIS A 311 9.59 12.52 -15.16
CA HIS A 311 9.70 13.92 -15.58
C HIS A 311 10.44 14.71 -14.51
N LEU A 312 11.00 15.88 -14.85
CA LEU A 312 11.51 16.79 -13.81
C LEU A 312 10.38 17.19 -12.86
N GLN A 313 10.61 17.07 -11.55
CA GLN A 313 9.64 17.47 -10.53
C GLN A 313 9.31 18.96 -10.65
N SER A 314 10.26 19.79 -11.08
CA SER A 314 10.05 21.21 -11.35
C SER A 314 8.99 21.44 -12.43
N MET A 315 8.95 20.62 -13.49
CA MET A 315 7.92 20.73 -14.53
C MET A 315 6.53 20.45 -13.97
N ILE A 316 6.39 19.42 -13.13
CA ILE A 316 5.14 19.08 -12.46
C ILE A 316 4.73 20.19 -11.48
N ASN A 317 5.66 20.73 -10.68
CA ASN A 317 5.40 21.83 -9.75
C ASN A 317 4.85 23.06 -10.47
N HIS A 318 5.48 23.48 -11.57
CA HIS A 318 5.00 24.62 -12.36
C HIS A 318 3.65 24.33 -13.01
N SER A 319 3.45 23.12 -13.51
CA SER A 319 2.19 22.72 -14.12
C SER A 319 1.04 22.75 -13.11
N GLN A 320 1.25 22.26 -11.88
CA GLN A 320 0.21 22.21 -10.85
C GLN A 320 0.01 23.53 -10.10
N TYR A 321 1.08 24.27 -9.81
CA TYR A 321 1.05 25.41 -8.89
C TYR A 321 1.38 26.76 -9.51
N GLY A 322 1.81 26.81 -10.77
CA GLY A 322 2.18 28.06 -11.45
C GLY A 322 3.28 28.81 -10.68
N LYS A 323 3.05 30.11 -10.40
CA LYS A 323 4.00 30.97 -9.66
C LYS A 323 4.28 30.53 -8.21
N PHE A 324 3.47 29.62 -7.66
CA PHE A 324 3.65 29.09 -6.31
C PHE A 324 4.48 27.80 -6.26
N ALA A 325 5.03 27.35 -7.40
CA ALA A 325 5.80 26.10 -7.52
C ALA A 325 6.92 25.94 -6.47
N ASN A 326 7.58 27.02 -6.07
CA ASN A 326 8.69 27.00 -5.11
C ASN A 326 8.26 27.27 -3.65
N LYS A 327 6.95 27.44 -3.40
CA LYS A 327 6.39 27.80 -2.09
C LYS A 327 5.49 26.72 -1.49
N LEU A 328 5.26 25.64 -2.24
CA LEU A 328 4.40 24.54 -1.87
C LEU A 328 5.20 23.23 -1.87
N PRO A 329 4.71 22.18 -1.19
CA PRO A 329 5.32 20.86 -1.25
C PRO A 329 5.44 20.35 -2.69
N ALA A 330 6.25 19.31 -2.92
CA ALA A 330 6.36 18.67 -4.22
C ALA A 330 4.98 18.29 -4.78
N ALA A 331 4.70 18.75 -5.99
CA ALA A 331 3.40 18.62 -6.61
C ALA A 331 3.08 17.19 -6.99
N GLU A 332 1.80 16.86 -6.84
CA GLU A 332 1.23 15.56 -7.15
C GLU A 332 0.29 15.61 -8.36
N TYR A 333 0.17 14.52 -9.11
CA TYR A 333 -0.87 14.32 -10.11
C TYR A 333 -1.56 12.96 -10.02
N LYS A 334 -2.78 12.92 -10.55
CA LYS A 334 -3.55 11.70 -10.81
C LYS A 334 -4.30 11.87 -12.13
N LEU A 335 -3.88 11.14 -13.16
CA LEU A 335 -4.44 11.21 -14.50
C LEU A 335 -5.08 9.88 -14.87
N ASN A 336 -6.13 9.95 -15.68
CA ASN A 336 -6.76 8.82 -16.34
C ASN A 336 -7.28 9.28 -17.70
N VAL A 337 -7.27 8.40 -18.68
CA VAL A 337 -7.79 8.60 -20.03
C VAL A 337 -8.34 7.27 -20.55
N LYS A 338 -9.21 7.33 -21.55
CA LYS A 338 -9.69 6.15 -22.29
C LYS A 338 -9.13 6.23 -23.69
N THR A 339 -8.52 5.15 -24.17
CA THR A 339 -7.92 5.07 -25.49
C THR A 339 -8.92 4.57 -26.53
N SER A 340 -8.62 4.78 -27.81
CA SER A 340 -9.43 4.39 -28.96
C SER A 340 -9.75 2.89 -29.00
N ASN A 341 -8.83 2.04 -28.54
CA ASN A 341 -9.04 0.59 -28.40
C ASN A 341 -9.86 0.17 -27.15
N GLY A 342 -10.52 1.13 -26.48
CA GLY A 342 -11.42 0.88 -25.36
C GLY A 342 -10.75 0.70 -23.99
N ARG A 343 -9.41 0.69 -23.92
CA ARG A 343 -8.67 0.50 -22.65
C ARG A 343 -8.62 1.77 -21.82
N GLY A 344 -8.65 1.59 -20.50
CA GLY A 344 -8.35 2.66 -19.54
C GLY A 344 -6.85 2.73 -19.30
N VAL A 345 -6.29 3.94 -19.38
CA VAL A 345 -4.88 4.22 -19.09
C VAL A 345 -4.81 5.27 -17.99
N TYR A 346 -4.06 4.99 -16.92
CA TYR A 346 -4.05 5.84 -15.75
C TYR A 346 -2.71 5.85 -15.04
N THR A 347 -2.47 6.93 -14.28
CA THR A 347 -1.28 7.05 -13.43
C THR A 347 -1.53 6.35 -12.10
N PHE A 348 -0.59 5.53 -11.66
CA PHE A 348 -0.63 4.84 -10.38
C PHE A 348 0.66 5.07 -9.60
N CYS A 349 0.54 5.04 -8.26
CA CYS A 349 1.66 5.20 -7.33
C CYS A 349 2.60 6.37 -7.73
N MET A 350 2.05 7.53 -8.07
CA MET A 350 2.81 8.73 -8.44
C MET A 350 3.62 9.25 -7.24
N CYS A 351 4.94 9.28 -7.34
CA CYS A 351 5.92 9.60 -6.30
C CYS A 351 6.57 10.95 -6.62
N PRO A 352 6.17 12.03 -5.91
CA PRO A 352 6.80 13.34 -6.07
C PRO A 352 8.22 13.32 -5.54
N GLY A 353 9.15 13.97 -6.24
CA GLY A 353 10.56 14.10 -5.89
C GLY A 353 11.15 12.79 -5.41
N GLY A 354 10.92 11.73 -6.19
CA GLY A 354 11.18 10.35 -5.83
C GLY A 354 12.11 9.65 -6.81
N VAL A 355 12.22 8.34 -6.66
CA VAL A 355 13.00 7.47 -7.55
C VAL A 355 12.19 6.27 -8.01
N VAL A 356 12.52 5.76 -9.18
CA VAL A 356 12.12 4.43 -9.63
C VAL A 356 13.01 3.40 -8.95
N VAL A 357 12.47 2.27 -8.50
CA VAL A 357 13.21 1.26 -7.74
C VAL A 357 13.08 -0.13 -8.33
N PRO A 358 14.12 -0.97 -8.22
CA PRO A 358 14.01 -2.41 -8.41
C PRO A 358 12.97 -2.99 -7.46
N SER A 359 12.05 -3.81 -7.96
CA SER A 359 10.98 -4.38 -7.15
C SER A 359 10.76 -5.88 -7.40
N SER A 360 11.75 -6.52 -7.99
CA SER A 360 11.77 -7.96 -8.24
C SER A 360 11.73 -8.77 -6.95
N SER A 361 11.08 -9.93 -7.01
CA SER A 361 11.06 -10.93 -5.94
C SER A 361 11.20 -12.37 -6.46
N GLU A 362 11.48 -12.53 -7.75
CA GLU A 362 11.73 -13.80 -8.41
C GLU A 362 13.00 -13.65 -9.24
N GLU A 363 13.82 -14.69 -9.28
CA GLU A 363 15.01 -14.70 -10.12
C GLU A 363 14.64 -14.60 -11.61
N GLU A 364 15.54 -13.99 -12.38
CA GLU A 364 15.40 -13.77 -13.83
C GLU A 364 14.17 -12.97 -14.26
N ARG A 365 13.57 -12.24 -13.32
CA ARG A 365 12.36 -11.46 -13.51
C ARG A 365 12.57 -10.04 -13.03
N LEU A 366 12.39 -9.06 -13.92
CA LEU A 366 12.58 -7.65 -13.62
C LEU A 366 11.25 -6.94 -13.42
N VAL A 367 11.09 -6.29 -12.27
CA VAL A 367 9.94 -5.42 -11.95
C VAL A 367 10.47 -4.07 -11.50
N VAL A 368 9.79 -3.01 -11.91
CA VAL A 368 10.01 -1.67 -11.37
C VAL A 368 8.84 -1.24 -10.48
N ASN A 369 9.12 -0.36 -9.53
CA ASN A 369 8.14 0.40 -8.76
C ASN A 369 8.69 1.82 -8.51
N GLY A 370 8.07 2.60 -7.64
CA GLY A 370 8.55 3.93 -7.27
C GLY A 370 8.43 4.18 -5.78
N MET A 371 9.35 4.97 -5.25
CA MET A 371 9.35 5.43 -3.87
C MET A 371 9.72 6.92 -3.79
N SER A 372 9.41 7.52 -2.65
CA SER A 372 9.97 8.81 -2.26
C SER A 372 10.41 8.75 -0.79
N TYR A 373 11.43 9.54 -0.46
CA TYR A 373 11.77 9.84 0.93
C TYR A 373 10.77 10.84 1.51
N SER A 374 10.73 10.96 2.83
CA SER A 374 9.85 11.87 3.56
C SER A 374 9.92 13.33 3.09
N LYS A 375 11.06 13.77 2.56
CA LYS A 375 11.25 15.14 2.03
C LYS A 375 10.68 15.37 0.63
N ARG A 376 10.56 14.33 -0.20
CA ARG A 376 10.13 14.41 -1.62
C ARG A 376 10.87 15.50 -2.42
N ASP A 377 12.18 15.58 -2.26
CA ASP A 377 13.04 16.66 -2.76
C ASP A 377 14.02 16.21 -3.87
N LEU A 378 13.85 15.02 -4.43
CA LEU A 378 14.68 14.56 -5.55
C LEU A 378 14.25 15.17 -6.89
N GLU A 379 15.11 15.03 -7.89
CA GLU A 379 15.01 15.73 -9.18
C GLU A 379 13.74 15.37 -9.96
N ASN A 380 13.32 14.10 -9.92
CA ASN A 380 12.24 13.60 -10.76
C ASN A 380 10.93 13.37 -10.00
N ALA A 381 9.82 13.68 -10.66
CA ALA A 381 8.54 13.05 -10.40
C ALA A 381 8.48 11.74 -11.17
N ASN A 382 7.94 10.68 -10.57
CA ASN A 382 7.68 9.45 -11.31
C ASN A 382 6.29 8.86 -11.02
N SER A 383 5.72 8.11 -11.96
CA SER A 383 4.49 7.35 -11.74
C SER A 383 4.45 6.14 -12.65
N ALA A 384 3.77 5.08 -12.24
CA ALA A 384 3.40 4.02 -13.17
C ALA A 384 2.31 4.55 -14.12
N ILE A 385 2.44 4.29 -15.42
CA ILE A 385 1.39 4.45 -16.41
C ILE A 385 0.88 3.06 -16.75
N LEU A 386 -0.35 2.78 -16.33
CA LEU A 386 -0.90 1.44 -16.33
C LEU A 386 -2.08 1.32 -17.29
N VAL A 387 -2.17 0.15 -17.93
CA VAL A 387 -3.26 -0.29 -18.79
C VAL A 387 -3.96 -1.47 -18.14
N ASN A 388 -5.30 -1.49 -18.16
CA ASN A 388 -6.08 -2.61 -17.64
C ASN A 388 -5.90 -3.88 -18.48
N VAL A 389 -5.70 -5.00 -17.78
CA VAL A 389 -5.71 -6.37 -18.30
C VAL A 389 -6.87 -7.11 -17.66
N PHE A 390 -7.77 -7.61 -18.48
CA PHE A 390 -9.01 -8.25 -18.07
C PHE A 390 -8.87 -9.79 -18.12
N PRO A 391 -9.67 -10.54 -17.34
CA PRO A 391 -9.69 -12.00 -17.41
C PRO A 391 -9.89 -12.59 -18.82
N GLU A 392 -10.62 -11.88 -19.68
CA GLU A 392 -10.92 -12.24 -21.07
C GLU A 392 -9.71 -12.12 -22.01
N ASP A 393 -8.64 -11.42 -21.58
CA ASP A 393 -7.40 -11.31 -22.34
C ASP A 393 -6.56 -12.59 -22.30
N PHE A 394 -6.93 -13.57 -21.47
CA PHE A 394 -6.19 -14.81 -21.28
C PHE A 394 -6.90 -16.01 -21.92
N PRO A 395 -6.24 -16.74 -22.82
CA PRO A 395 -6.79 -17.98 -23.36
C PRO A 395 -6.89 -19.07 -22.27
N GLY A 396 -7.78 -20.03 -22.49
CA GLY A 396 -7.97 -21.19 -21.60
C GLY A 396 -8.63 -20.86 -20.26
N LYS A 397 -8.65 -21.84 -19.35
CA LYS A 397 -9.39 -21.78 -18.07
C LYS A 397 -8.51 -21.66 -16.81
N SER A 398 -7.18 -21.59 -16.96
CA SER A 398 -6.28 -21.51 -15.80
C SER A 398 -6.57 -20.26 -14.96
N ILE A 399 -6.83 -20.46 -13.66
CA ILE A 399 -7.08 -19.36 -12.71
C ILE A 399 -5.84 -18.46 -12.58
N LEU A 400 -4.64 -19.05 -12.65
CA LEU A 400 -3.35 -18.38 -12.48
C LEU A 400 -2.80 -17.77 -13.77
N ALA A 401 -3.59 -17.70 -14.85
CA ALA A 401 -3.14 -17.15 -16.14
C ALA A 401 -2.65 -15.69 -16.03
N GLY A 402 -3.23 -14.89 -15.13
CA GLY A 402 -2.77 -13.52 -14.85
C GLY A 402 -1.40 -13.47 -14.17
N VAL A 403 -1.11 -14.40 -13.25
CA VAL A 403 0.19 -14.54 -12.60
C VAL A 403 1.27 -14.89 -13.64
N GLU A 404 0.97 -15.86 -14.50
CA GLU A 404 1.87 -16.27 -15.59
C GLU A 404 2.07 -15.16 -16.62
N PHE A 405 1.04 -14.38 -16.93
CA PHE A 405 1.19 -13.20 -17.79
C PHE A 405 2.17 -12.19 -17.20
N GLN A 406 2.06 -11.88 -15.90
CA GLN A 406 3.03 -11.00 -15.23
C GLN A 406 4.45 -11.56 -15.31
N ARG A 407 4.67 -12.86 -15.02
CA ARG A 407 5.99 -13.51 -15.13
C ARG A 407 6.60 -13.34 -16.51
N ARG A 408 5.83 -13.58 -17.58
CA ARG A 408 6.33 -13.41 -18.97
C ARG A 408 6.77 -11.98 -19.27
N LEU A 409 6.04 -10.97 -18.78
CA LEU A 409 6.45 -9.57 -18.96
C LEU A 409 7.75 -9.27 -18.21
N GLU A 410 7.88 -9.78 -16.98
CA GLU A 410 9.05 -9.58 -16.12
C GLU A 410 10.31 -10.27 -16.68
N GLU A 411 10.17 -11.47 -17.25
CA GLU A 411 11.25 -12.21 -17.93
C GLU A 411 11.76 -11.48 -19.17
N LYS A 412 10.83 -10.93 -19.97
CA LYS A 412 11.18 -10.09 -21.13
C LYS A 412 11.93 -8.84 -20.69
N ALA A 413 11.44 -8.17 -19.65
CA ALA A 413 12.09 -6.97 -19.11
C ALA A 413 13.49 -7.28 -18.57
N PHE A 414 13.69 -8.42 -17.90
CA PHE A 414 15.00 -8.88 -17.43
C PHE A 414 15.98 -9.11 -18.59
N LYS A 415 15.52 -9.79 -19.65
CA LYS A 415 16.32 -10.02 -20.87
C LYS A 415 16.72 -8.71 -21.54
N LEU A 416 15.77 -7.80 -21.76
CA LEU A 416 16.03 -6.48 -22.35
C LEU A 416 16.95 -5.61 -21.50
N GLY A 417 16.82 -5.72 -20.18
CA GLY A 417 17.71 -5.09 -19.19
C GLY A 417 19.15 -5.61 -19.23
N GLY A 418 19.41 -6.74 -19.90
CA GLY A 418 20.75 -7.33 -20.01
C GLY A 418 21.04 -8.40 -18.96
N ARG A 419 20.00 -9.03 -18.38
CA ARG A 419 20.10 -10.15 -17.43
C ARG A 419 20.91 -9.86 -16.17
N ASN A 420 20.93 -8.60 -15.74
CA ASN A 420 21.68 -8.14 -14.57
C ASN A 420 20.87 -7.13 -13.72
N TYR A 421 19.54 -7.22 -13.82
CA TYR A 421 18.58 -6.35 -13.11
C TYR A 421 18.69 -4.85 -13.39
N LYS A 422 19.46 -4.41 -14.40
CA LYS A 422 19.34 -3.05 -14.93
C LYS A 422 17.98 -2.86 -15.59
N ALA A 423 17.31 -1.74 -15.35
CA ALA A 423 16.04 -1.47 -16.01
C ALA A 423 16.24 -1.23 -17.51
N PRO A 424 15.48 -1.90 -18.40
CA PRO A 424 15.37 -1.44 -19.77
C PRO A 424 14.68 -0.07 -19.77
N ILE A 425 15.25 0.91 -20.45
CA ILE A 425 14.68 2.25 -20.56
C ILE A 425 14.55 2.69 -22.02
N GLN A 426 13.65 3.65 -22.24
CA GLN A 426 13.43 4.27 -23.54
C GLN A 426 12.86 5.67 -23.36
N LEU A 427 13.30 6.62 -24.18
CA LEU A 427 12.65 7.94 -24.24
C LEU A 427 11.26 7.78 -24.85
N PHE A 428 10.27 8.53 -24.34
CA PHE A 428 8.88 8.41 -24.80
C PHE A 428 8.74 8.63 -26.30
N GLY A 429 9.47 9.61 -26.86
CA GLY A 429 9.47 9.86 -28.30
C GLY A 429 9.98 8.67 -29.12
N ASP A 430 11.02 7.99 -28.64
CA ASP A 430 11.56 6.79 -29.28
C ASP A 430 10.65 5.57 -29.11
N PHE A 431 9.95 5.45 -27.97
CA PHE A 431 8.94 4.41 -27.72
C PHE A 431 7.77 4.50 -28.70
N VAL A 432 7.26 5.71 -28.95
CA VAL A 432 6.22 5.96 -29.96
C VAL A 432 6.68 5.54 -31.34
N ASN A 433 7.92 5.88 -31.71
CA ASN A 433 8.51 5.57 -33.01
C ASN A 433 9.08 4.15 -33.14
N ASN A 434 8.96 3.32 -32.09
CA ASN A 434 9.52 1.96 -32.05
C ASN A 434 11.03 1.90 -32.35
N LYS A 435 11.80 2.85 -31.80
CA LYS A 435 13.26 2.95 -31.96
C LYS A 435 13.96 2.84 -30.62
N ILE A 436 15.15 2.26 -30.57
CA ILE A 436 15.96 2.24 -29.34
C ILE A 436 16.57 3.63 -29.15
N SER A 437 16.42 4.20 -27.95
CA SER A 437 17.10 5.47 -27.59
C SER A 437 18.61 5.29 -27.57
N THR A 438 19.35 6.28 -28.06
CA THR A 438 20.82 6.25 -28.09
C THR A 438 21.47 7.24 -27.14
N LYS A 439 20.70 8.22 -26.65
CA LYS A 439 21.15 9.27 -25.72
C LYS A 439 19.99 9.73 -24.84
N LEU A 440 20.30 10.17 -23.63
CA LEU A 440 19.32 10.81 -22.74
C LEU A 440 19.04 12.26 -23.19
N GLY A 441 17.87 12.77 -22.78
CA GLY A 441 17.54 14.20 -22.86
C GLY A 441 17.75 14.90 -21.52
N LYS A 442 16.81 15.78 -21.12
CA LYS A 442 16.94 16.53 -19.86
C LYS A 442 16.65 15.66 -18.63
N VAL A 443 15.73 14.72 -18.75
CA VAL A 443 15.37 13.80 -17.66
C VAL A 443 16.39 12.68 -17.58
N LYS A 444 16.95 12.45 -16.39
CA LYS A 444 17.87 11.35 -16.11
C LYS A 444 17.10 10.21 -15.41
N PRO A 445 17.23 8.94 -15.83
CA PRO A 445 16.59 7.83 -15.15
C PRO A 445 17.06 7.73 -13.69
N SER A 446 16.13 7.60 -12.75
CA SER A 446 16.45 7.49 -11.32
C SER A 446 16.59 6.04 -10.82
N TYR A 447 16.39 5.05 -11.69
CA TYR A 447 16.40 3.64 -11.32
C TYR A 447 17.72 3.21 -10.66
N LEU A 448 17.63 2.83 -9.38
CA LEU A 448 18.81 2.70 -8.51
C LEU A 448 19.82 1.62 -8.94
N ALA A 449 19.36 0.52 -9.54
CA ALA A 449 20.26 -0.55 -10.03
C ALA A 449 20.85 -0.27 -11.43
N GLY A 450 20.66 0.94 -11.96
CA GLY A 450 21.14 1.34 -13.27
C GLY A 450 20.26 0.87 -14.43
N TYR A 451 20.59 1.31 -15.65
CA TYR A 451 19.71 1.13 -16.80
C TYR A 451 20.45 0.63 -18.05
N LYS A 452 19.66 0.20 -19.03
CA LYS A 452 20.10 -0.13 -20.39
C LYS A 452 19.09 0.40 -21.39
N PHE A 453 19.52 1.06 -22.46
CA PHE A 453 18.62 1.42 -23.55
C PHE A 453 18.09 0.16 -24.25
N ALA A 454 16.78 0.06 -24.40
CA ALA A 454 16.11 -1.06 -25.03
C ALA A 454 14.80 -0.62 -25.69
N ASN A 455 14.18 -1.50 -26.48
CA ASN A 455 12.87 -1.25 -27.04
C ASN A 455 11.78 -1.84 -26.14
N LEU A 456 11.06 -0.99 -25.40
CA LEU A 456 10.02 -1.43 -24.45
C LEU A 456 8.80 -2.02 -25.15
N ASN A 457 8.60 -1.76 -26.45
CA ASN A 457 7.52 -2.37 -27.23
C ASN A 457 7.63 -3.91 -27.25
N GLU A 458 8.82 -4.48 -27.04
CA GLU A 458 9.03 -5.94 -27.03
C GLU A 458 8.50 -6.61 -25.75
N ILE A 459 8.31 -5.85 -24.67
CA ILE A 459 7.80 -6.35 -23.38
C ILE A 459 6.32 -6.75 -23.55
N PHE A 460 5.50 -5.83 -24.05
CA PHE A 460 4.05 -5.93 -23.97
C PHE A 460 3.40 -6.45 -25.26
N PRO A 461 2.21 -7.06 -25.16
CA PRO A 461 1.31 -7.22 -26.30
C PRO A 461 0.97 -5.88 -26.97
N GLN A 462 0.67 -5.94 -28.27
CA GLN A 462 0.43 -4.75 -29.10
C GLN A 462 -0.65 -3.82 -28.52
N TYR A 463 -1.77 -4.37 -28.01
CA TYR A 463 -2.85 -3.56 -27.45
C TYR A 463 -2.41 -2.71 -26.24
N ILE A 464 -1.45 -3.20 -25.43
CA ILE A 464 -0.90 -2.43 -24.30
C ILE A 464 0.05 -1.35 -24.83
N ASN A 465 0.90 -1.68 -25.81
CA ASN A 465 1.80 -0.70 -26.44
C ASN A 465 1.01 0.47 -27.04
N ASP A 466 -0.04 0.18 -27.81
CA ASP A 466 -0.90 1.19 -28.42
C ASP A 466 -1.60 2.04 -27.36
N SER A 467 -2.15 1.39 -26.31
CA SER A 467 -2.78 2.10 -25.20
C SER A 467 -1.79 3.01 -24.45
N LEU A 468 -0.57 2.57 -24.18
CA LEU A 468 0.44 3.41 -23.52
C LEU A 468 0.81 4.63 -24.37
N LYS A 469 1.05 4.44 -25.67
CA LYS A 469 1.37 5.52 -26.62
C LYS A 469 0.25 6.55 -26.70
N GLU A 470 -0.97 6.10 -26.94
CA GLU A 470 -2.14 6.98 -27.04
C GLU A 470 -2.43 7.64 -25.67
N GLY A 471 -2.39 6.87 -24.59
CA GLY A 471 -2.71 7.32 -23.25
C GLY A 471 -1.80 8.44 -22.76
N ILE A 472 -0.48 8.30 -22.92
CA ILE A 472 0.49 9.34 -22.52
C ILE A 472 0.29 10.63 -23.35
N ASN A 473 0.04 10.51 -24.65
CA ASN A 473 -0.29 11.67 -25.50
C ASN A 473 -1.58 12.37 -25.07
N LEU A 474 -2.62 11.63 -24.68
CA LEU A 474 -3.85 12.21 -24.15
C LEU A 474 -3.63 12.87 -22.77
N MET A 475 -2.73 12.34 -21.95
CA MET A 475 -2.36 12.92 -20.65
C MET A 475 -1.62 14.25 -20.78
N ASP A 476 -0.89 14.49 -21.88
CA ASP A 476 -0.23 15.78 -22.17
C ASP A 476 -1.21 16.95 -22.25
N ARG A 477 -2.44 16.69 -22.72
CA ARG A 477 -3.52 17.69 -22.74
C ARG A 477 -3.94 18.14 -21.34
N LYS A 478 -3.67 17.31 -20.31
CA LYS A 478 -3.99 17.60 -18.90
C LYS A 478 -2.79 18.20 -18.16
N ILE A 479 -1.57 17.75 -18.48
CA ILE A 479 -0.31 18.26 -17.95
C ILE A 479 0.62 18.50 -19.14
N LYS A 480 0.77 19.76 -19.56
CA LYS A 480 1.63 20.11 -20.69
C LYS A 480 3.07 19.66 -20.45
N GLY A 481 3.64 18.90 -21.39
CA GLY A 481 4.98 18.33 -21.31
C GLY A 481 5.02 16.89 -20.79
N PHE A 482 3.88 16.31 -20.40
CA PHE A 482 3.81 14.92 -19.95
C PHE A 482 4.20 13.93 -21.07
N ALA A 483 3.92 14.27 -22.33
CA ALA A 483 4.34 13.52 -23.52
C ALA A 483 5.61 14.11 -24.18
N SER A 484 6.46 14.79 -23.41
CA SER A 484 7.76 15.28 -23.90
C SER A 484 8.59 14.14 -24.48
N TYR A 485 9.32 14.43 -25.57
CA TYR A 485 10.15 13.43 -26.24
C TYR A 485 11.12 12.76 -25.27
N ASP A 486 11.71 13.55 -24.36
CA ASP A 486 12.73 13.16 -23.41
C ASP A 486 12.18 12.66 -22.05
N ALA A 487 10.86 12.48 -21.90
CA ALA A 487 10.33 11.74 -20.76
C ALA A 487 10.88 10.31 -20.78
N VAL A 488 11.37 9.83 -19.64
CA VAL A 488 11.99 8.51 -19.54
C VAL A 488 10.94 7.48 -19.17
N LEU A 489 10.83 6.42 -19.97
CA LEU A 489 10.09 5.21 -19.63
C LEU A 489 11.06 4.16 -19.10
N SER A 490 10.68 3.49 -18.01
CA SER A 490 11.49 2.49 -17.32
C SER A 490 10.73 1.19 -17.10
N GLY A 491 11.34 0.08 -17.52
CA GLY A 491 11.01 -1.28 -17.12
C GLY A 491 9.55 -1.70 -17.31
N VAL A 492 9.14 -2.65 -16.46
CA VAL A 492 7.74 -3.09 -16.36
C VAL A 492 7.23 -2.94 -14.94
N GLU A 493 6.11 -2.23 -14.81
CA GLU A 493 5.29 -2.23 -13.60
C GLU A 493 4.17 -3.26 -13.78
N SER A 494 4.42 -4.50 -13.36
CA SER A 494 3.52 -5.65 -13.57
C SER A 494 2.60 -5.95 -12.38
N ARG A 495 2.90 -5.38 -11.21
CA ARG A 495 2.33 -5.79 -9.92
C ARG A 495 1.57 -4.66 -9.23
N SER A 496 0.58 -4.10 -9.92
CA SER A 496 -0.23 -2.97 -9.42
C SER A 496 -1.35 -3.35 -8.45
N SER A 497 -1.84 -4.59 -8.56
CA SER A 497 -2.83 -5.20 -7.68
C SER A 497 -2.84 -6.72 -7.93
N SER A 498 -3.55 -7.48 -7.10
CA SER A 498 -3.61 -8.94 -7.27
C SER A 498 -4.26 -9.35 -8.59
N PRO A 499 -3.64 -10.29 -9.35
CA PRO A 499 -4.21 -10.88 -10.56
C PRO A 499 -5.26 -11.96 -10.24
N VAL A 500 -5.41 -12.31 -8.96
CA VAL A 500 -6.40 -13.26 -8.47
C VAL A 500 -7.24 -12.63 -7.37
N LYS A 501 -8.43 -13.18 -7.15
CA LYS A 501 -9.23 -12.96 -5.95
C LYS A 501 -9.39 -14.30 -5.25
N ILE A 502 -9.28 -14.31 -3.93
CA ILE A 502 -9.59 -15.48 -3.11
C ILE A 502 -10.94 -15.16 -2.44
N PRO A 503 -12.07 -15.68 -2.95
CA PRO A 503 -13.38 -15.37 -2.40
C PRO A 503 -13.47 -15.74 -0.93
N ARG A 504 -14.20 -14.91 -0.16
CA ARG A 504 -14.48 -15.17 1.25
C ARG A 504 -15.93 -14.80 1.57
N ASN A 505 -16.53 -15.53 2.50
CA ASN A 505 -17.90 -15.32 2.96
C ASN A 505 -18.00 -14.17 3.98
N GLU A 506 -19.19 -13.95 4.54
CA GLU A 506 -19.44 -12.89 5.55
C GLU A 506 -18.66 -13.11 6.86
N LYS A 507 -18.25 -14.34 7.13
CA LYS A 507 -17.35 -14.74 8.22
C LYS A 507 -15.86 -14.58 7.85
N PHE A 508 -15.57 -13.99 6.70
CA PHE A 508 -14.23 -13.80 6.13
C PHE A 508 -13.48 -15.10 5.79
N PHE A 509 -14.11 -16.27 5.85
CA PHE A 509 -13.48 -17.54 5.47
C PHE A 509 -13.59 -17.81 3.98
N SER A 510 -12.60 -18.49 3.40
CA SER A 510 -12.71 -19.07 2.06
C SER A 510 -13.69 -20.26 2.06
N ASN A 511 -13.62 -21.11 1.03
CA ASN A 511 -14.28 -22.42 1.04
C ASN A 511 -13.73 -23.40 2.11
N ILE A 512 -12.70 -22.99 2.87
CA ILE A 512 -12.17 -23.72 4.01
C ILE A 512 -12.41 -22.88 5.26
N GLU A 513 -13.22 -23.37 6.20
CA GLU A 513 -13.51 -22.70 7.45
C GLU A 513 -12.21 -22.49 8.26
N GLY A 514 -12.04 -21.28 8.81
CA GLY A 514 -10.82 -20.89 9.52
C GLY A 514 -9.71 -20.32 8.63
N LEU A 515 -9.71 -20.52 7.32
CA LEU A 515 -8.77 -19.85 6.40
C LEU A 515 -9.36 -18.51 5.95
N MET A 516 -8.76 -17.39 6.36
CA MET A 516 -9.28 -16.03 6.11
C MET A 516 -8.43 -15.26 5.09
N PRO A 517 -8.82 -15.19 3.79
CA PRO A 517 -8.13 -14.37 2.82
C PRO A 517 -8.18 -12.89 3.21
N CYS A 518 -7.04 -12.20 3.22
CA CYS A 518 -6.93 -10.84 3.74
C CYS A 518 -6.03 -9.94 2.88
N GLY A 519 -6.40 -8.66 2.79
CA GLY A 519 -5.58 -7.62 2.17
C GLY A 519 -5.47 -7.73 0.64
N GLU A 520 -4.37 -7.21 0.11
CA GLU A 520 -4.22 -6.98 -1.34
C GLU A 520 -4.05 -8.29 -2.11
N GLY A 521 -3.30 -9.26 -1.56
CA GLY A 521 -3.09 -10.58 -2.18
C GLY A 521 -4.38 -11.33 -2.43
N ALA A 522 -5.32 -11.26 -1.48
CA ALA A 522 -6.64 -11.86 -1.59
C ALA A 522 -7.61 -11.06 -2.49
N GLY A 523 -7.26 -9.83 -2.88
CA GLY A 523 -8.06 -8.97 -3.73
C GLY A 523 -9.06 -8.05 -3.00
N TYR A 524 -8.90 -7.82 -1.69
CA TYR A 524 -9.79 -6.98 -0.86
C TYR A 524 -9.25 -5.59 -0.50
N ALA A 525 -8.01 -5.29 -0.90
CA ALA A 525 -7.35 -4.01 -0.68
C ALA A 525 -6.55 -3.57 -1.91
N GLY A 526 -6.10 -2.31 -1.94
CA GLY A 526 -5.29 -1.74 -3.03
C GLY A 526 -4.31 -0.67 -2.56
N GLY A 527 -3.86 -0.76 -1.31
CA GLY A 527 -2.93 0.18 -0.68
C GLY A 527 -2.88 0.03 0.84
N ILE A 528 -1.87 0.65 1.46
CA ILE A 528 -1.50 0.51 2.88
C ILE A 528 -2.73 0.62 3.80
N MET A 529 -3.47 1.73 3.72
CA MET A 529 -4.63 1.97 4.60
C MET A 529 -5.74 0.95 4.41
N SER A 530 -6.10 0.64 3.16
CA SER A 530 -7.16 -0.34 2.90
C SER A 530 -6.77 -1.75 3.36
N ALA A 531 -5.51 -2.12 3.22
CA ALA A 531 -4.99 -3.41 3.67
C ALA A 531 -4.98 -3.49 5.21
N ALA A 532 -4.48 -2.45 5.89
CA ALA A 532 -4.51 -2.37 7.35
C ALA A 532 -5.94 -2.47 7.90
N VAL A 533 -6.89 -1.72 7.32
CA VAL A 533 -8.30 -1.78 7.72
C VAL A 533 -8.90 -3.16 7.48
N ASP A 534 -8.54 -3.85 6.40
CA ASP A 534 -8.98 -5.22 6.15
C ASP A 534 -8.43 -6.21 7.20
N GLY A 535 -7.16 -6.04 7.58
CA GLY A 535 -6.53 -6.78 8.67
C GLY A 535 -7.25 -6.61 10.02
N ILE A 536 -7.59 -5.37 10.37
CA ILE A 536 -8.36 -5.06 11.59
C ILE A 536 -9.72 -5.77 11.57
N LYS A 537 -10.43 -5.76 10.44
CA LYS A 537 -11.73 -6.44 10.32
C LYS A 537 -11.62 -7.96 10.50
N CYS A 538 -10.59 -8.58 9.91
CA CYS A 538 -10.34 -10.00 10.12
C CYS A 538 -10.08 -10.26 11.62
N ALA A 539 -9.21 -9.48 12.26
CA ALA A 539 -8.90 -9.63 13.69
C ALA A 539 -10.13 -9.48 14.59
N GLU A 540 -11.02 -8.52 14.32
CA GLU A 540 -12.28 -8.37 15.07
C GLU A 540 -13.17 -9.61 14.96
N TYR A 541 -13.26 -10.22 13.78
CA TYR A 541 -14.00 -11.48 13.61
C TYR A 541 -13.36 -12.61 14.40
N VAL A 542 -12.02 -12.73 14.36
CA VAL A 542 -11.28 -13.71 15.16
C VAL A 542 -11.56 -13.50 16.65
N ILE A 543 -11.50 -12.27 17.16
CA ILE A 543 -11.80 -11.96 18.56
C ILE A 543 -13.21 -12.45 18.93
N GLY A 544 -14.21 -12.15 18.11
CA GLY A 544 -15.59 -12.64 18.33
C GLY A 544 -15.68 -14.16 18.37
N TYR A 545 -14.98 -14.86 17.47
CA TYR A 545 -14.91 -16.32 17.45
C TYR A 545 -14.35 -16.90 18.77
N TYR A 546 -13.22 -16.37 19.24
CA TYR A 546 -12.61 -16.84 20.50
C TYR A 546 -13.43 -16.46 21.73
N GLN A 547 -14.11 -15.30 21.74
CA GLN A 547 -15.04 -14.95 22.82
C GLN A 547 -16.18 -15.97 22.95
N MET A 548 -16.74 -16.44 21.84
CA MET A 548 -17.81 -17.44 21.85
C MET A 548 -17.32 -18.79 22.40
N ILE A 549 -16.14 -19.24 21.98
CA ILE A 549 -15.58 -20.54 22.36
C ILE A 549 -15.04 -20.55 23.80
N CYS A 550 -14.48 -19.43 24.27
CA CYS A 550 -14.02 -19.33 25.65
C CYS A 550 -15.20 -19.22 26.65
N LYS A 551 -16.30 -18.53 26.30
CA LYS A 551 -17.49 -18.40 27.18
C LYS A 551 -18.29 -19.69 27.33
N THR A 552 -18.24 -20.59 26.36
CA THR A 552 -18.99 -21.87 26.38
C THR A 552 -18.35 -22.94 27.28
N LYS A 553 -17.19 -22.65 27.89
CA LYS A 553 -16.47 -23.56 28.79
C LYS A 553 -16.25 -22.99 30.20
N GLY A 554 -16.82 -21.81 30.49
CA GLY A 554 -16.71 -21.14 31.79
C GLY A 554 -17.86 -21.46 32.74
#